data_AF-A0A3R6RI05-F1
#
_entry.id   AF-A0A3R6RI05-F1
#
_cell.length_a   1.000
_cell.length_b   1.000
_cell.length_c   1.000
_cell.angle_alpha   90.00
_cell.angle_beta   90.00
_cell.angle_gamma   90.00
#
_symmetry.space_group_name_H-M   'P 1'
#
loop_
_entity.id
_entity.type
_entity.pdbx_description
1 polymer ?
#
loop_
_entity_poly.entity_id
_entity_poly.type
_entity_poly.pdbx_seq_one_letter_code
_entity_poly.pdbx_strand_id
1 'polypeptide(L)'
;MKRGFYILMILCAALMVVSCDKTKSYTEHLKDERKAIERLIDREGFKVLKNYPSDGVFKENEFVKLENDVYLNVIDSGNGNRAVLGQTKVFCRFEAYGILDSDTAYLMANNLTYGPSYIYGYPTEFIFGPNSYSGDYVGYFPDKFVGEGLATPLYHVGEGAIVRLIVPFKRMGYDFQSEYFPVYFKKVKYTFEK
;
A
#
# COMPACT_ATOMS: atom_id res chain seq x y z
N MET A 1 -47.21 -38.60 -11.24
CA MET A 1 -45.86 -38.25 -11.74
C MET A 1 -45.69 -36.79 -12.14
N LYS A 2 -46.70 -36.08 -12.66
CA LYS A 2 -46.54 -34.68 -13.13
C LYS A 2 -46.34 -33.63 -12.02
N ARG A 3 -47.01 -33.76 -10.86
CA ARG A 3 -46.94 -32.76 -9.76
C ARG A 3 -45.57 -32.69 -9.06
N GLY A 4 -44.89 -33.81 -8.86
CA GLY A 4 -43.54 -33.84 -8.27
C GLY A 4 -42.48 -33.22 -9.19
N PHE A 5 -42.64 -33.37 -10.50
CA PHE A 5 -41.75 -32.78 -11.50
C PHE A 5 -41.85 -31.24 -11.55
N TYR A 6 -43.06 -30.69 -11.39
CA TYR A 6 -43.24 -29.24 -11.29
C TYR A 6 -42.66 -28.66 -9.99
N ILE A 7 -42.77 -29.37 -8.87
CA ILE A 7 -42.16 -28.94 -7.59
C ILE A 7 -40.62 -28.96 -7.70
N LEU A 8 -40.05 -29.99 -8.31
CA LEU A 8 -38.61 -30.08 -8.56
C LEU A 8 -38.11 -28.97 -9.50
N MET A 9 -38.86 -28.65 -10.56
CA MET A 9 -38.52 -27.55 -11.47
C MET A 9 -38.58 -26.17 -10.80
N ILE A 10 -39.57 -25.92 -9.94
CA ILE A 10 -39.69 -24.67 -9.19
C ILE A 10 -38.54 -24.54 -8.18
N LEU A 11 -38.14 -25.64 -7.54
CA LEU A 11 -36.99 -25.65 -6.62
C LEU A 11 -35.67 -25.39 -7.36
N CYS A 12 -35.45 -26.01 -8.52
CA CYS A 12 -34.27 -25.76 -9.36
C CYS A 12 -34.23 -24.32 -9.91
N ALA A 13 -35.38 -23.75 -10.28
CA ALA A 13 -35.49 -22.36 -10.69
C ALA A 13 -35.21 -21.39 -9.53
N ALA A 14 -35.68 -21.71 -8.31
CA ALA A 14 -35.41 -20.92 -7.11
C ALA A 14 -33.92 -20.96 -6.70
N LEU A 15 -33.24 -22.11 -6.89
CA LEU A 15 -31.80 -22.24 -6.63
C LEU A 15 -30.94 -21.46 -7.64
N MET A 16 -31.43 -21.26 -8.88
CA MET A 16 -30.74 -20.42 -9.87
C MET A 16 -30.79 -18.91 -9.55
N VAL A 17 -31.69 -18.45 -8.66
CA VAL A 17 -31.78 -17.03 -8.26
C VAL A 17 -30.84 -16.68 -7.09
N VAL A 18 -30.17 -17.67 -6.48
CA VAL A 18 -29.26 -17.46 -5.33
C VAL A 18 -27.80 -17.29 -5.76
N SER A 19 -27.47 -17.61 -7.01
CA SER A 19 -26.10 -17.49 -7.54
C SER A 19 -25.87 -16.15 -8.25
N CYS A 20 -26.19 -15.03 -7.60
CA CYS A 20 -25.53 -13.78 -7.94
C CYS A 20 -24.17 -13.78 -7.23
N ASP A 21 -23.12 -14.12 -7.97
CA ASP A 21 -21.75 -13.79 -7.56
C ASP A 21 -21.71 -12.29 -7.29
N LYS A 22 -21.69 -11.90 -6.01
CA LYS A 22 -21.53 -10.50 -5.60
C LYS A 22 -20.06 -10.11 -5.69
N THR A 23 -19.44 -10.35 -6.84
CA THR A 23 -18.11 -9.82 -7.14
C THR A 23 -18.23 -8.32 -7.21
N LYS A 24 -17.54 -7.62 -6.31
CA LYS A 24 -17.54 -6.15 -6.26
C LYS A 24 -17.00 -5.61 -7.58
N SER A 25 -17.64 -4.55 -8.07
CA SER A 25 -17.11 -3.76 -9.18
C SER A 25 -15.87 -2.97 -8.76
N TYR A 26 -15.05 -2.58 -9.73
CA TYR A 26 -13.89 -1.72 -9.50
C TYR A 26 -14.26 -0.42 -8.75
N THR A 27 -15.41 0.18 -9.09
CA THR A 27 -15.92 1.40 -8.44
C THR A 27 -16.28 1.16 -6.97
N GLU A 28 -16.78 -0.03 -6.63
CA GLU A 28 -17.04 -0.40 -5.23
C GLU A 28 -15.72 -0.57 -4.46
N HIS A 29 -14.69 -1.17 -5.07
CA HIS A 29 -13.36 -1.24 -4.47
C HIS A 29 -12.74 0.15 -4.23
N LEU A 30 -12.86 1.08 -5.19
CA LEU A 30 -12.44 2.48 -4.99
C LEU A 30 -13.20 3.16 -3.84
N LYS A 31 -14.49 2.84 -3.66
CA LYS A 31 -15.31 3.38 -2.56
C LYS A 31 -14.86 2.81 -1.21
N ASP A 32 -14.55 1.51 -1.17
CA ASP A 32 -14.10 0.85 0.06
C ASP A 32 -12.70 1.31 0.46
N GLU A 33 -11.79 1.47 -0.50
CA GLU A 33 -10.48 2.09 -0.27
C GLU A 33 -10.62 3.49 0.33
N ARG A 34 -11.45 4.35 -0.28
CA ARG A 34 -11.67 5.72 0.21
C ARG A 34 -12.11 5.72 1.67
N LYS A 35 -13.08 4.87 2.01
CA LYS A 35 -13.57 4.72 3.38
C LYS A 35 -12.50 4.21 4.35
N ALA A 36 -11.65 3.27 3.90
CA ALA A 36 -10.57 2.75 4.71
C ALA A 36 -9.51 3.82 5.02
N ILE A 37 -9.14 4.64 4.03
CA ILE A 37 -8.22 5.77 4.19
C ILE A 37 -8.83 6.84 5.09
N GLU A 38 -10.09 7.22 4.88
CA GLU A 38 -10.81 8.19 5.74
C GLU A 38 -10.86 7.71 7.20
N ARG A 39 -11.21 6.43 7.42
CA ARG A 39 -11.24 5.83 8.76
C ARG A 39 -9.87 5.86 9.45
N LEU A 40 -8.80 5.58 8.71
CA LEU A 40 -7.43 5.68 9.23
C LEU A 40 -7.11 7.13 9.63
N ILE A 41 -7.36 8.09 8.74
CA ILE A 41 -7.09 9.51 8.96
C ILE A 41 -7.82 10.01 10.21
N ASP A 42 -9.12 9.72 10.32
CA ASP A 42 -9.95 10.17 11.44
C ASP A 42 -9.48 9.55 12.76
N ARG A 43 -9.13 8.27 12.75
CA ARG A 43 -8.71 7.55 13.96
C ARG A 43 -7.36 8.02 14.48
N GLU A 44 -6.38 8.14 13.59
CA GLU A 44 -5.01 8.52 13.96
C GLU A 44 -4.87 10.04 14.13
N GLY A 45 -5.93 10.81 13.87
CA GLY A 45 -5.92 12.27 13.97
C GLY A 45 -5.01 12.93 12.93
N PHE A 46 -4.91 12.33 11.75
CA PHE A 46 -4.09 12.86 10.66
C PHE A 46 -4.76 14.07 10.02
N LYS A 47 -3.94 15.04 9.66
CA LYS A 47 -4.33 16.24 8.94
C LYS A 47 -3.78 16.19 7.52
N VAL A 48 -4.66 16.16 6.54
CA VAL A 48 -4.26 16.19 5.13
C VAL A 48 -4.07 17.64 4.68
N LEU A 49 -2.82 18.00 4.38
CA LEU A 49 -2.39 19.27 3.82
C LEU A 49 -2.75 19.35 2.33
N LYS A 50 -3.12 20.55 1.89
CA LYS A 50 -3.37 20.83 0.48
C LYS A 50 -2.11 20.85 -0.36
N ASN A 51 -1.01 21.35 0.21
CA ASN A 51 0.27 21.52 -0.48
C ASN A 51 1.39 20.92 0.36
N TYR A 52 2.48 20.54 -0.31
CA TYR A 52 3.73 20.16 0.35
C TYR A 52 4.28 21.37 1.14
N PRO A 53 4.73 21.22 2.40
CA PRO A 53 5.28 22.32 3.20
C PRO A 53 6.45 23.01 2.49
N SER A 54 6.44 24.34 2.39
CA SER A 54 7.45 25.09 1.62
C SER A 54 8.86 25.00 2.22
N ASP A 55 8.95 24.79 3.53
CA ASP A 55 10.18 24.57 4.28
C ASP A 55 10.58 23.08 4.36
N GLY A 56 9.75 22.18 3.79
CA GLY A 56 9.94 20.73 3.84
C GLY A 56 9.68 20.09 5.20
N VAL A 57 9.17 20.83 6.18
CA VAL A 57 8.96 20.36 7.55
C VAL A 57 7.51 19.94 7.75
N PHE A 58 7.30 18.69 8.15
CA PHE A 58 5.98 18.16 8.50
C PHE A 58 5.84 18.04 10.01
N LYS A 59 4.65 18.34 10.55
CA LYS A 59 4.29 17.82 11.88
C LYS A 59 4.02 16.32 11.80
N GLU A 60 4.10 15.66 12.96
CA GLU A 60 3.95 14.21 13.03
C GLU A 60 2.65 13.68 12.43
N ASN A 61 1.55 14.40 12.61
CA ASN A 61 0.23 14.03 12.13
C ASN A 61 -0.14 14.69 10.78
N GLU A 62 0.77 15.38 10.11
CA GLU A 62 0.48 16.05 8.84
C GLU A 62 0.89 15.20 7.64
N PHE A 63 -0.03 14.95 6.73
CA PHE A 63 0.23 14.28 5.46
C PHE A 63 -0.10 15.21 4.31
N VAL A 64 0.68 15.23 3.24
CA VAL A 64 0.26 15.83 1.97
C VAL A 64 -0.27 14.73 1.05
N LYS A 65 -1.38 14.99 0.35
CA LYS A 65 -1.83 14.10 -0.73
C LYS A 65 -1.17 14.52 -2.05
N LEU A 66 -0.34 13.64 -2.60
CA LEU A 66 0.39 13.86 -3.85
C LEU A 66 -0.52 13.65 -5.08
N GLU A 67 -0.06 14.09 -6.25
CA GLU A 67 -0.83 14.01 -7.51
C GLU A 67 -1.19 12.57 -7.91
N ASN A 68 -0.37 11.59 -7.51
CA ASN A 68 -0.63 10.17 -7.77
C ASN A 68 -1.47 9.48 -6.69
N ASP A 69 -2.14 10.26 -5.82
CA ASP A 69 -2.99 9.84 -4.70
C ASP A 69 -2.28 9.23 -3.48
N VAL A 70 -0.94 9.18 -3.47
CA VAL A 70 -0.17 8.77 -2.29
C VAL A 70 -0.20 9.88 -1.25
N TYR A 71 -0.43 9.53 0.02
CA TYR A 71 -0.29 10.45 1.14
C TYR A 71 1.10 10.30 1.73
N LEU A 72 1.82 11.42 1.88
CA LEU A 72 3.21 11.46 2.35
C LEU A 72 3.35 12.32 3.60
N ASN A 73 4.04 11.80 4.60
CA ASN A 73 4.63 12.55 5.70
C ASN A 73 6.14 12.30 5.70
N VAL A 74 6.95 13.36 5.66
CA VAL A 74 8.41 13.25 5.77
C VAL A 74 8.82 13.41 7.23
N ILE A 75 9.41 12.36 7.81
CA ILE A 75 9.96 12.38 9.17
C ILE A 75 11.40 12.91 9.13
N ASP A 76 12.19 12.45 8.17
CA ASP A 76 13.57 12.86 7.92
C ASP A 76 13.79 12.89 6.40
N SER A 77 14.27 14.01 5.86
CA SER A 77 14.53 14.19 4.43
C SER A 77 15.75 13.41 3.93
N GLY A 78 16.55 12.85 4.83
CA GLY A 78 17.82 12.23 4.50
C GLY A 78 18.92 13.25 4.25
N ASN A 79 20.02 12.79 3.66
CA ASN A 79 21.26 13.57 3.48
C ASN A 79 21.27 14.50 2.24
N GLY A 80 20.17 14.57 1.49
CA GLY A 80 20.07 15.37 0.27
C GLY A 80 20.58 14.69 -1.02
N ASN A 81 21.25 13.53 -0.93
CA ASN A 81 21.61 12.74 -2.12
C ASN A 81 20.33 12.16 -2.74
N ARG A 82 20.02 12.54 -3.98
CA ARG A 82 18.76 12.16 -4.65
C ARG A 82 18.94 10.90 -5.49
N ALA A 83 17.92 10.04 -5.49
CA ALA A 83 17.87 8.90 -6.38
C ALA A 83 17.76 9.36 -7.84
N VAL A 84 18.45 8.65 -8.74
CA VAL A 84 18.43 8.86 -10.18
C VAL A 84 17.47 7.88 -10.81
N LEU A 85 16.51 8.41 -11.57
CA LEU A 85 15.45 7.64 -12.22
C LEU A 85 16.04 6.54 -13.11
N GLY A 86 15.58 5.30 -12.91
CA GLY A 86 16.00 4.12 -13.66
C GLY A 86 17.42 3.63 -13.38
N GLN A 87 18.15 4.26 -12.45
CA GLN A 87 19.55 3.92 -12.17
C GLN A 87 19.80 3.57 -10.71
N THR A 88 19.27 4.36 -9.77
CA THR A 88 19.52 4.12 -8.35
C THR A 88 18.81 2.87 -7.89
N LYS A 89 19.59 1.88 -7.46
CA LYS A 89 19.08 0.75 -6.69
C LYS A 89 18.88 1.17 -5.24
N VAL A 90 17.68 0.92 -4.75
CA VAL A 90 17.20 1.34 -3.44
C VAL A 90 16.99 0.11 -2.58
N PHE A 91 17.51 0.16 -1.36
CA PHE A 91 17.15 -0.74 -0.28
C PHE A 91 16.12 -0.05 0.62
N CYS A 92 15.03 -0.73 0.88
CA CYS A 92 13.88 -0.21 1.60
C CYS A 92 13.53 -1.12 2.77
N ARG A 93 13.32 -0.53 3.95
CA ARG A 93 12.80 -1.20 5.15
C ARG A 93 11.62 -0.43 5.70
N PHE A 94 10.61 -1.13 6.18
CA PHE A 94 9.35 -0.56 6.57
C PHE A 94 8.58 -1.38 7.59
N GLU A 95 7.58 -0.72 8.17
CA GLU A 95 6.50 -1.31 8.94
C GLU A 95 5.19 -1.01 8.21
N ALA A 96 4.57 -2.04 7.64
CA ALA A 96 3.40 -1.95 6.79
C ALA A 96 2.16 -2.54 7.45
N TYR A 97 1.07 -1.80 7.38
CA TYR A 97 -0.21 -2.15 7.96
C TYR A 97 -1.31 -2.18 6.90
N GLY A 98 -2.15 -3.20 6.99
CA GLY A 98 -3.36 -3.27 6.19
C GLY A 98 -4.49 -2.48 6.82
N ILE A 99 -5.28 -1.80 5.99
CA ILE A 99 -6.31 -0.86 6.47
C ILE A 99 -7.72 -1.13 5.92
N LEU A 100 -7.86 -2.06 4.98
CA LEU A 100 -9.14 -2.29 4.28
C LEU A 100 -10.19 -2.99 5.15
N ASP A 101 -9.89 -4.20 5.62
CA ASP A 101 -10.87 -5.16 6.14
C ASP A 101 -11.06 -5.12 7.67
N SER A 102 -10.41 -4.19 8.34
CA SER A 102 -10.47 -4.06 9.79
C SER A 102 -10.79 -2.64 10.18
N ASP A 103 -11.51 -2.51 11.30
CA ASP A 103 -11.67 -1.22 11.94
C ASP A 103 -10.29 -0.64 12.26
N THR A 104 -9.35 -1.44 12.79
CA THR A 104 -7.97 -1.06 13.13
C THR A 104 -6.96 -1.51 12.10
N ALA A 105 -5.97 -0.65 11.80
CA ALA A 105 -4.80 -1.04 11.04
C ALA A 105 -4.12 -2.26 11.69
N TYR A 106 -3.81 -3.29 10.90
CA TYR A 106 -3.17 -4.52 11.39
C TYR A 106 -1.80 -4.72 10.73
N LEU A 107 -0.83 -5.20 11.50
CA LEU A 107 0.54 -5.36 11.01
C LEU A 107 0.60 -6.49 9.97
N MET A 108 1.08 -6.18 8.77
CA MET A 108 1.27 -7.16 7.69
C MET A 108 2.74 -7.58 7.59
N ALA A 109 3.65 -6.61 7.61
CA ALA A 109 5.08 -6.85 7.49
C ALA A 109 5.88 -5.82 8.29
N ASN A 110 6.94 -6.29 8.92
CA ASN A 110 7.94 -5.43 9.56
C ASN A 110 9.33 -5.97 9.27
N ASN A 111 10.08 -5.27 8.41
CA ASN A 111 11.48 -5.56 8.14
C ASN A 111 12.41 -4.42 8.63
N LEU A 112 11.94 -3.58 9.56
CA LEU A 112 12.80 -2.61 10.26
C LEU A 112 13.75 -3.29 11.25
N THR A 113 13.29 -4.39 11.87
CA THR A 113 14.12 -5.24 12.71
C THR A 113 14.96 -6.16 11.84
N TYR A 114 16.29 -6.15 12.02
CA TYR A 114 17.23 -6.87 11.17
C TYR A 114 18.01 -7.94 11.93
N GLY A 115 18.37 -9.01 11.23
CA GLY A 115 19.15 -10.12 11.76
C GLY A 115 18.69 -11.48 11.20
N PRO A 116 19.58 -12.50 11.19
CA PRO A 116 19.30 -13.80 10.58
C PRO A 116 18.17 -14.58 11.26
N SER A 117 17.81 -14.22 12.50
CA SER A 117 16.73 -14.85 13.26
C SER A 117 15.35 -14.23 13.01
N TYR A 118 15.26 -13.15 12.22
CA TYR A 118 14.00 -12.47 11.93
C TYR A 118 13.46 -12.90 10.57
N ILE A 119 12.17 -13.24 10.54
CA ILE A 119 11.46 -13.68 9.32
C ILE A 119 11.64 -12.70 8.15
N TYR A 120 11.68 -11.40 8.46
CA TYR A 120 11.91 -10.33 7.50
C TYR A 120 13.19 -9.54 7.81
N GLY A 121 14.30 -10.25 8.03
CA GLY A 121 15.59 -9.64 8.39
C GLY A 121 16.27 -8.84 7.26
N TYR A 122 15.85 -9.02 6.00
CA TYR A 122 16.48 -8.42 4.81
C TYR A 122 15.74 -7.16 4.33
N PRO A 123 16.44 -6.19 3.72
CA PRO A 123 15.77 -5.09 3.05
C PRO A 123 15.06 -5.61 1.79
N THR A 124 14.04 -4.88 1.37
CA THR A 124 13.45 -5.03 0.03
C THR A 124 14.21 -4.16 -0.95
N GLU A 125 14.44 -4.66 -2.16
CA GLU A 125 15.28 -4.00 -3.17
C GLU A 125 14.45 -3.60 -4.39
N PHE A 126 14.72 -2.44 -4.97
CA PHE A 126 14.14 -2.05 -6.26
C PHE A 126 14.97 -0.99 -6.97
N ILE A 127 14.80 -0.86 -8.29
CA ILE A 127 15.32 0.28 -9.05
C ILE A 127 14.30 1.41 -8.99
N PHE A 128 14.74 2.62 -8.61
CA PHE A 128 13.86 3.78 -8.50
C PHE A 128 13.23 4.16 -9.84
N GLY A 129 11.90 4.16 -9.91
CA GLY A 129 11.14 4.61 -11.07
C GLY A 129 9.63 4.42 -10.94
N PRO A 130 8.84 4.85 -11.95
CA PRO A 130 7.39 4.71 -11.93
C PRO A 130 6.93 3.24 -11.94
N ASN A 131 7.75 2.34 -12.49
CA ASN A 131 7.50 0.91 -12.54
C ASN A 131 8.39 0.14 -11.55
N SER A 132 8.71 0.73 -10.39
CA SER A 132 9.52 0.06 -9.37
C SER A 132 8.89 -1.27 -8.96
N TYR A 133 9.71 -2.31 -9.01
CA TYR A 133 9.41 -3.71 -8.70
C TYR A 133 10.68 -4.38 -8.18
N SER A 134 10.56 -5.42 -7.35
CA SER A 134 11.71 -6.09 -6.71
C SER A 134 12.27 -7.30 -7.47
N GLY A 135 12.02 -7.40 -8.78
CA GLY A 135 12.45 -8.53 -9.60
C GLY A 135 11.58 -9.77 -9.46
N ASP A 136 11.70 -10.70 -10.41
CA ASP A 136 10.73 -11.78 -10.69
C ASP A 136 10.58 -12.84 -9.57
N TYR A 137 11.42 -12.80 -8.52
CA TYR A 137 11.42 -13.80 -7.45
C TYR A 137 10.70 -13.31 -6.19
N VAL A 138 9.38 -13.50 -6.15
CA VAL A 138 8.46 -13.01 -5.10
C VAL A 138 8.45 -13.85 -3.81
N GLY A 139 9.52 -14.61 -3.54
CA GLY A 139 9.61 -15.53 -2.39
C GLY A 139 9.69 -14.82 -1.04
N TYR A 140 10.06 -13.54 -1.02
CA TYR A 140 10.16 -12.73 0.18
C TYR A 140 8.92 -11.84 0.32
N PHE A 141 8.13 -12.00 1.39
CA PHE A 141 6.84 -11.30 1.50
C PHE A 141 6.93 -9.75 1.41
N PRO A 142 7.92 -9.07 2.03
CA PRO A 142 8.09 -7.61 1.90
C PRO A 142 8.28 -7.12 0.46
N ASP A 143 8.79 -7.94 -0.45
CA ASP A 143 9.01 -7.59 -1.85
C ASP A 143 7.69 -7.33 -2.61
N LYS A 144 6.59 -7.94 -2.16
CA LYS A 144 5.24 -7.72 -2.71
C LYS A 144 4.77 -6.28 -2.53
N PHE A 145 5.32 -5.54 -1.57
CA PHE A 145 4.94 -4.16 -1.28
C PHE A 145 5.56 -3.15 -2.26
N VAL A 146 6.52 -3.57 -3.08
CA VAL A 146 7.17 -2.69 -4.06
C VAL A 146 6.20 -2.37 -5.20
N GLY A 147 5.86 -1.10 -5.29
CA GLY A 147 5.16 -0.49 -6.41
C GLY A 147 5.49 1.00 -6.48
N GLU A 148 4.87 1.71 -7.44
CA GLU A 148 5.04 3.15 -7.65
C GLU A 148 4.92 3.95 -6.34
N GLY A 149 3.93 3.61 -5.50
CA GLY A 149 3.61 4.32 -4.28
C GLY A 149 4.71 4.25 -3.22
N LEU A 150 5.38 3.09 -3.09
CA LEU A 150 6.51 2.93 -2.17
C LEU A 150 7.76 3.70 -2.66
N ALA A 151 7.91 3.87 -3.97
CA ALA A 151 9.01 4.63 -4.58
C ALA A 151 8.75 6.15 -4.64
N THR A 152 7.49 6.56 -4.61
CA THR A 152 7.04 7.97 -4.77
C THR A 152 7.78 8.98 -3.87
N PRO A 153 8.10 8.70 -2.59
CA PRO A 153 8.76 9.68 -1.74
C PRO A 153 10.14 10.11 -2.24
N LEU A 154 10.84 9.27 -3.01
CA LEU A 154 12.18 9.56 -3.54
C LEU A 154 12.21 10.72 -4.56
N TYR A 155 11.04 11.13 -5.07
CA TYR A 155 10.88 12.41 -5.80
C TYR A 155 10.96 13.65 -4.89
N HIS A 156 10.99 13.47 -3.57
CA HIS A 156 11.03 14.55 -2.58
C HIS A 156 12.21 14.44 -1.61
N VAL A 157 12.59 13.21 -1.23
CA VAL A 157 13.62 12.96 -0.20
C VAL A 157 14.88 12.30 -0.76
N GLY A 158 15.94 12.28 0.05
CA GLY A 158 17.23 11.70 -0.31
C GLY A 158 17.57 10.38 0.39
N GLU A 159 18.81 9.94 0.22
CA GLU A 159 19.36 8.78 0.89
C GLU A 159 19.30 8.94 2.42
N GLY A 160 18.90 7.87 3.11
CA GLY A 160 18.75 7.86 4.57
C GLY A 160 17.40 8.39 5.06
N ALA A 161 16.55 8.87 4.15
CA ALA A 161 15.25 9.44 4.50
C ALA A 161 14.33 8.45 5.22
N ILE A 162 13.46 9.01 6.05
CA ILE A 162 12.43 8.31 6.81
C ILE A 162 11.09 9.00 6.54
N VAL A 163 10.08 8.22 6.14
CA VAL A 163 8.75 8.74 5.80
C VAL A 163 7.64 7.85 6.35
N ARG A 164 6.40 8.37 6.35
CA ARG A 164 5.17 7.60 6.47
C ARG A 164 4.38 7.72 5.19
N LEU A 165 3.66 6.67 4.82
CA LEU A 165 2.86 6.64 3.59
C LEU A 165 1.48 6.05 3.82
N ILE A 166 0.46 6.60 3.17
CA ILE A 166 -0.78 5.89 2.89
C ILE A 166 -0.83 5.71 1.38
N VAL A 167 -0.79 4.46 0.93
CA VAL A 167 -0.67 4.12 -0.49
C VAL A 167 -1.96 3.44 -0.94
N PRO A 168 -2.69 4.03 -1.92
CA PRO A 168 -3.85 3.38 -2.50
C PRO A 168 -3.44 2.14 -3.30
N PHE A 169 -4.32 1.14 -3.39
CA PHE A 169 -4.08 -0.15 -4.03
C PHE A 169 -3.52 0.02 -5.44
N LYS A 170 -4.00 1.00 -6.21
CA LYS A 170 -3.55 1.28 -7.58
C LYS A 170 -2.05 1.60 -7.69
N ARG A 171 -1.43 2.05 -6.60
CA ARG A 171 -0.01 2.42 -6.52
C ARG A 171 0.83 1.39 -5.76
N MET A 172 0.22 0.33 -5.25
CA MET A 172 0.93 -0.76 -4.56
C MET A 172 1.59 -1.72 -5.55
N GLY A 173 2.31 -2.73 -5.06
CA GLY A 173 2.77 -3.85 -5.89
C GLY A 173 1.62 -4.70 -6.43
N TYR A 174 1.92 -5.56 -7.41
CA TYR A 174 0.94 -6.32 -8.20
C TYR A 174 -0.07 -7.11 -7.34
N ASP A 175 0.39 -7.77 -6.28
CA ASP A 175 -0.47 -8.59 -5.41
C ASP A 175 -1.56 -7.72 -4.76
N PHE A 176 -1.18 -6.59 -4.18
CA PHE A 176 -2.09 -5.65 -3.55
C PHE A 176 -2.99 -4.93 -4.56
N GLN A 177 -2.49 -4.63 -5.76
CA GLN A 177 -3.32 -4.11 -6.86
C GLN A 177 -4.43 -5.09 -7.22
N SER A 178 -4.10 -6.38 -7.35
CA SER A 178 -5.04 -7.44 -7.73
C SER A 178 -6.10 -7.70 -6.65
N GLU A 179 -5.75 -7.48 -5.38
CA GLU A 179 -6.65 -7.63 -4.23
C GLU A 179 -7.36 -6.32 -3.85
N TYR A 180 -7.12 -5.23 -4.58
CA TYR A 180 -7.66 -3.89 -4.29
C TYR A 180 -7.34 -3.39 -2.87
N PHE A 181 -6.14 -3.69 -2.41
CA PHE A 181 -5.76 -3.56 -1.02
C PHE A 181 -4.83 -2.36 -0.76
N PRO A 182 -5.31 -1.27 -0.12
CA PRO A 182 -4.48 -0.14 0.29
C PRO A 182 -3.64 -0.46 1.53
N VAL A 183 -2.49 0.20 1.65
CA VAL A 183 -1.52 -0.04 2.75
C VAL A 183 -1.11 1.27 3.41
N TYR A 184 -1.05 1.23 4.75
CA TYR A 184 -0.42 2.26 5.57
C TYR A 184 0.99 1.83 5.98
N PHE A 185 1.99 2.54 5.50
CA PHE A 185 3.36 2.40 5.98
C PHE A 185 3.59 3.37 7.14
N LYS A 186 3.62 2.83 8.35
CA LYS A 186 3.85 3.62 9.57
C LYS A 186 5.25 4.22 9.61
N LYS A 187 6.21 3.54 8.97
CA LYS A 187 7.58 4.00 8.79
C LYS A 187 8.19 3.31 7.57
N VAL A 188 8.89 4.06 6.75
CA VAL A 188 9.73 3.57 5.64
C VAL A 188 11.08 4.25 5.75
N LYS A 189 12.17 3.48 5.59
CA LYS A 189 13.55 3.97 5.55
C LYS A 189 14.17 3.57 4.21
N TYR A 190 14.80 4.54 3.55
CA TYR A 190 15.48 4.33 2.28
C TYR A 190 16.99 4.45 2.43
N THR A 191 17.73 3.54 1.79
CA THR A 191 19.18 3.63 1.59
C THR A 191 19.50 3.26 0.16
N PHE A 192 20.56 3.82 -0.42
CA PHE A 192 20.94 3.53 -1.80
C PHE A 192 22.09 2.54 -1.84
N GLU A 193 22.13 1.71 -2.89
CA GLU A 193 23.32 0.94 -3.20
C GLU A 193 24.47 1.90 -3.57
N LYS A 194 25.67 1.57 -3.09
CA LYS A 194 26.88 2.36 -3.30
C LYS A 194 27.64 1.91 -4.53
#